data_AF-A0AAD8WPI9-F1
#
_entry.id   AF-A0AAD8WPI9-F1
#
_cell.length_a   1.000
_cell.length_b   1.000
_cell.length_c   1.000
_cell.angle_alpha   90.00
_cell.angle_beta   90.00
_cell.angle_gamma   90.00
#
_symmetry.space_group_name_H-M   'P 1'
#
loop_
_entity.id
_entity.type
_entity.pdbx_description
1 polymer ?
#
loop_
_entity_poly.entity_id
_entity_poly.type
_entity_poly.pdbx_seq_one_letter_code
_entity_poly.pdbx_strand_id
1 'polypeptide(L)'
;MAMVIFTLLLLRLLPFVAAQWPVCGNSGNYTSNSTYLSNLGLLSATLPKKAVSEATQLFTTDAVGHAPDAVFALTLCNGNTTAEVCEGCLVTAFQDGLQLCAYNKDATLYYDECMLRYSNQNFLATATAGDQKWAMLSNSQNFPTSTYSFRLLLFTLLNSTGQSAANSSTRFMTSRLDVSSFPTLYCLMECTPDLTTEDCIACFQVVSQLTFQYLAGSRGARVLGTWCNMRYEIYPFFREEPMLRIINLAPEVPAINNTTAESTPVAMFGSLLVPPPPDPMVQTTVEQHGM
;
A
#
# COMPACT_ATOMS: atom_id res chain seq x y z
N MET A 1 -23.73 18.90 48.95
CA MET A 1 -23.56 17.65 48.18
C MET A 1 -23.93 17.93 46.73
N ALA A 2 -22.94 17.93 45.83
CA ALA A 2 -23.05 17.52 44.42
C ALA A 2 -21.79 18.01 43.66
N MET A 3 -20.64 17.44 44.01
CA MET A 3 -19.55 17.25 43.04
C MET A 3 -20.00 16.11 42.15
N VAL A 4 -20.42 16.38 40.91
CA VAL A 4 -20.68 15.32 39.94
C VAL A 4 -20.10 15.73 38.58
N ILE A 5 -18.87 15.27 38.36
CA ILE A 5 -18.37 14.69 37.09
C ILE A 5 -18.31 15.65 35.89
N PHE A 6 -17.19 16.37 35.79
CA PHE A 6 -16.69 16.97 34.55
C PHE A 6 -15.58 16.06 33.97
N THR A 7 -15.94 14.85 33.53
CA THR A 7 -15.00 13.90 32.89
C THR A 7 -15.62 13.29 31.63
N LEU A 8 -15.97 14.11 30.64
CA LEU A 8 -16.42 13.67 29.33
C LEU A 8 -15.87 14.59 28.23
N LEU A 9 -14.55 14.63 28.06
CA LEU A 9 -13.93 15.07 26.79
C LEU A 9 -12.51 14.51 26.61
N LEU A 10 -12.35 13.23 26.94
CA LEU A 10 -11.38 12.38 26.27
C LEU A 10 -12.20 11.34 25.52
N LEU A 11 -12.77 11.73 24.38
CA LEU A 11 -12.83 10.79 23.27
C LEU A 11 -11.37 10.46 23.00
N ARG A 12 -10.82 9.46 23.70
CA ARG A 12 -9.71 8.72 23.12
C ARG A 12 -10.31 8.23 21.82
N LEU A 13 -9.87 8.82 20.70
CA LEU A 13 -9.91 8.14 19.43
C LEU A 13 -9.38 6.75 19.78
N LEU A 14 -10.29 5.77 19.85
CA LEU A 14 -9.88 4.38 19.73
C LEU A 14 -9.00 4.43 18.48
N PRO A 15 -7.72 4.06 18.56
CA PRO A 15 -6.94 3.96 17.35
C PRO A 15 -7.81 3.10 16.46
N PHE A 16 -8.26 3.65 15.33
CA PHE A 16 -8.68 2.81 14.23
C PHE A 16 -7.53 1.82 14.14
N VAL A 17 -7.80 0.55 14.43
CA VAL A 17 -6.78 -0.48 14.25
C VAL A 17 -6.61 -0.52 12.76
N ALA A 18 -5.74 0.35 12.26
CA ALA A 18 -5.37 0.40 10.87
C ALA A 18 -4.82 -0.98 10.58
N ALA A 19 -5.34 -1.59 9.51
CA ALA A 19 -4.91 -2.94 9.17
C ALA A 19 -3.40 -2.91 8.93
N GLN A 20 -2.65 -3.65 9.74
CA GLN A 20 -1.19 -3.60 9.78
C GLN A 20 -0.59 -4.93 9.34
N TRP A 21 0.38 -4.88 8.44
CA TRP A 21 1.06 -6.07 7.91
C TRP A 21 2.57 -5.92 8.03
N PRO A 22 3.15 -6.32 9.18
CA PRO A 22 4.58 -6.25 9.40
C PRO A 22 5.31 -7.39 8.68
N VAL A 23 6.41 -7.06 8.02
CA VAL A 23 7.38 -7.99 7.44
C VAL A 23 8.74 -7.71 8.04
N CYS A 24 9.19 -8.58 8.94
CA CYS A 24 10.50 -8.45 9.59
C CYS A 24 11.56 -9.18 8.77
N GLY A 25 12.67 -8.49 8.48
CA GLY A 25 13.81 -9.04 7.77
C GLY A 25 14.75 -9.86 8.66
N ASN A 26 15.86 -10.29 8.07
CA ASN A 26 16.85 -11.16 8.70
C ASN A 26 18.28 -10.59 8.59
N SER A 27 18.41 -9.28 8.40
CA SER A 27 19.69 -8.57 8.22
C SER A 27 20.48 -8.36 9.54
N GLY A 28 20.01 -8.97 10.63
CA GLY A 28 20.61 -8.95 11.95
C GLY A 28 19.73 -8.26 13.00
N ASN A 29 20.15 -8.38 14.26
CA ASN A 29 19.46 -7.78 15.40
C ASN A 29 20.26 -6.62 16.00
N TYR A 30 19.57 -5.61 16.49
CA TYR A 30 20.13 -4.57 17.35
C TYR A 30 19.82 -4.86 18.83
N THR A 31 20.58 -4.27 19.74
CA THR A 31 20.34 -4.38 21.19
C THR A 31 19.67 -3.14 21.73
N SER A 32 19.06 -3.25 22.91
CA SER A 32 18.66 -2.07 23.68
C SER A 32 19.85 -1.11 23.86
N ASN A 33 19.58 0.20 23.81
CA ASN A 33 20.56 1.28 23.92
C ASN A 33 21.70 1.26 22.87
N SER A 34 21.48 0.60 21.72
CA SER A 34 22.45 0.62 20.62
C SER A 34 22.45 1.95 19.84
N THR A 35 23.57 2.24 19.18
CA THR A 35 23.68 3.35 18.23
C THR A 35 22.67 3.20 17.08
N TYR A 36 22.47 1.97 16.56
CA TYR A 36 21.45 1.69 15.55
C TYR A 36 20.04 2.13 15.99
N LEU A 37 19.62 1.78 17.21
CA LEU A 37 18.31 2.20 17.74
C LEU A 37 18.21 3.74 17.86
N SER A 38 19.30 4.39 18.24
CA SER A 38 19.35 5.87 18.33
C SER A 38 19.24 6.51 16.94
N ASN A 39 19.93 5.97 15.93
CA ASN A 39 19.85 6.42 14.54
C ASN A 39 18.45 6.21 13.96
N LEU A 40 17.80 5.08 14.26
CA LEU A 40 16.40 4.83 13.88
C LEU A 40 15.45 5.83 14.56
N GLY A 41 15.71 6.21 15.82
CA GLY A 41 14.96 7.26 16.51
C GLY A 41 15.05 8.63 15.85
N LEU A 42 16.23 9.00 15.31
CA LEU A 42 16.40 10.24 14.55
C LEU A 42 15.55 10.25 13.27
N LEU A 43 15.55 9.14 12.54
CA LEU A 43 14.72 8.96 11.34
C LEU A 43 13.21 9.00 11.67
N SER A 44 12.80 8.33 12.75
CA SER A 44 11.41 8.35 13.23
C SER A 44 10.91 9.76 13.57
N ALA A 45 11.79 10.64 14.05
CA ALA A 45 11.45 12.01 14.41
C ALA A 45 11.34 12.97 13.21
N THR A 46 12.00 12.68 12.09
CA THR A 46 12.13 13.61 10.95
C THR A 46 11.32 13.19 9.73
N LEU A 47 11.33 11.90 9.37
CA LEU A 47 10.73 11.39 8.14
C LEU A 47 9.23 11.66 8.01
N PRO A 48 8.37 11.46 9.04
CA PRO A 48 6.93 11.70 8.91
C PRO A 48 6.60 13.12 8.42
N LYS A 49 7.24 14.14 9.00
CA LYS A 49 7.08 15.54 8.59
C LYS A 49 7.69 15.84 7.23
N LYS A 50 8.83 15.22 6.93
CA LYS A 50 9.49 15.36 5.63
C LYS A 50 8.61 14.81 4.52
N ALA A 51 7.98 13.65 4.72
CA ALA A 51 7.14 12.96 3.74
C ALA A 51 5.96 13.81 3.25
N VAL A 52 5.38 14.62 4.14
CA VAL A 52 4.19 15.44 3.88
C VAL A 52 4.51 16.87 3.44
N SER A 53 5.80 17.18 3.23
CA SER A 53 6.19 18.46 2.65
C SER A 53 5.77 18.55 1.18
N GLU A 54 5.54 19.76 0.68
CA GLU A 54 5.11 19.95 -0.73
C GLU A 54 6.12 19.41 -1.75
N ALA A 55 7.40 19.30 -1.38
CA ALA A 55 8.48 18.89 -2.27
C ALA A 55 8.60 17.36 -2.45
N THR A 56 8.00 16.56 -1.57
CA THR A 56 8.28 15.12 -1.48
C THR A 56 7.26 14.24 -2.18
N GLN A 57 6.15 14.78 -2.68
CA GLN A 57 5.10 14.00 -3.36
C GLN A 57 4.68 12.75 -2.56
N LEU A 58 4.52 12.90 -1.23
CA LEU A 58 4.14 11.81 -0.33
C LEU A 58 5.16 10.65 -0.23
N PHE A 59 6.38 10.85 -0.72
CA PHE A 59 7.47 9.88 -0.70
C PHE A 59 8.76 10.51 -0.20
N THR A 60 9.46 9.83 0.71
CA THR A 60 10.79 10.31 1.12
C THR A 60 11.69 9.16 1.56
N THR A 61 12.98 9.39 1.40
CA THR A 61 14.03 8.51 1.86
C THR A 61 15.02 9.31 2.70
N ASP A 62 15.69 8.62 3.62
CA ASP A 62 16.78 9.20 4.39
C ASP A 62 17.68 8.11 4.97
N ALA A 63 18.88 8.51 5.41
CA ALA A 63 19.83 7.62 6.04
C ALA A 63 20.58 8.31 7.18
N VAL A 64 20.82 7.57 8.26
CA VAL A 64 21.54 8.07 9.44
C VAL A 64 22.61 7.07 9.88
N GLY A 65 23.80 7.60 10.18
CA GLY A 65 24.92 6.83 10.70
C GLY A 65 25.77 6.14 9.65
N HIS A 66 26.70 5.30 10.12
CA HIS A 66 27.63 4.53 9.30
C HIS A 66 27.67 3.07 9.76
N ALA A 67 28.12 2.15 8.90
CA ALA A 67 28.25 0.75 9.25
C ALA A 67 29.09 0.58 10.54
N PRO A 68 28.66 -0.28 11.49
CA PRO A 68 27.56 -1.25 11.41
C PRO A 68 26.18 -0.75 11.88
N ASP A 69 26.05 0.54 12.20
CA ASP A 69 24.87 1.17 12.81
C ASP A 69 24.11 2.10 11.85
N ALA A 70 24.43 2.06 10.56
CA ALA A 70 23.70 2.79 9.53
C ALA A 70 22.24 2.31 9.49
N VAL A 71 21.32 3.26 9.29
CA VAL A 71 19.91 2.99 9.05
C VAL A 71 19.53 3.70 7.76
N PHE A 72 18.97 2.96 6.81
CA PHE A 72 18.38 3.48 5.58
C PHE A 72 16.88 3.32 5.71
N ALA A 73 16.12 4.35 5.36
CA ALA A 73 14.67 4.31 5.45
C ALA A 73 14.00 4.91 4.21
N LEU A 74 12.83 4.36 3.90
CA LEU A 74 11.95 4.76 2.81
C LEU A 74 10.52 4.79 3.36
N THR A 75 9.80 5.85 3.04
CA THR A 75 8.38 6.01 3.35
C THR A 75 7.62 6.36 2.10
N LEU A 76 6.45 5.74 1.93
CA LEU A 76 5.50 6.06 0.86
C LEU A 76 4.11 6.19 1.49
N CYS A 77 3.43 7.31 1.28
CA CYS A 77 2.02 7.45 1.60
C CYS A 77 1.18 7.21 0.36
N ASN A 78 -0.03 6.68 0.57
CA ASN A 78 -0.98 6.43 -0.51
C ASN A 78 -1.29 7.73 -1.25
N GLY A 79 -1.29 7.71 -2.58
CA GLY A 79 -1.52 8.90 -3.40
C GLY A 79 -2.85 9.64 -3.16
N ASN A 80 -3.84 9.00 -2.53
CA ASN A 80 -5.15 9.59 -2.22
C ASN A 80 -5.31 10.07 -0.75
N THR A 81 -4.26 10.00 0.06
CA THR A 81 -4.34 10.38 1.47
C THR A 81 -4.03 11.85 1.70
N THR A 82 -4.48 12.39 2.82
CA THR A 82 -4.13 13.77 3.23
C THR A 82 -2.79 13.80 3.96
N ALA A 83 -2.14 14.97 3.98
CA ALA A 83 -0.89 15.17 4.73
C ALA A 83 -1.02 14.75 6.20
N GLU A 84 -2.10 15.14 6.89
CA GLU A 84 -2.32 14.80 8.30
C GLU A 84 -2.42 13.28 8.52
N VAL A 85 -3.18 12.58 7.67
CA VAL A 85 -3.34 11.12 7.75
C VAL A 85 -2.03 10.41 7.43
N CYS A 86 -1.28 10.89 6.43
CA CYS A 86 0.03 10.36 6.08
C CYS A 86 1.04 10.50 7.23
N GLU A 87 1.19 11.70 7.80
CA GLU A 87 2.14 11.94 8.90
C GLU A 87 1.80 11.04 10.10
N GLY A 88 0.52 10.99 10.49
CA GLY A 88 0.05 10.13 11.58
C GLY A 88 0.30 8.64 11.33
N CYS A 89 0.06 8.18 10.10
CA CYS A 89 0.34 6.80 9.70
C CYS A 89 1.83 6.48 9.82
N LEU A 90 2.71 7.34 9.34
CA LEU A 90 4.16 7.12 9.40
C LEU A 90 4.70 7.14 10.84
N VAL A 91 4.21 8.04 11.69
CA VAL A 91 4.54 8.04 13.12
C VAL A 91 4.17 6.70 13.76
N THR A 92 2.96 6.21 13.46
CA THR A 92 2.47 4.92 13.96
C THR A 92 3.31 3.77 13.43
N ALA A 93 3.61 3.75 12.13
CA ALA A 93 4.42 2.71 11.50
C ALA A 93 5.82 2.59 12.11
N PHE A 94 6.48 3.70 12.47
CA PHE A 94 7.76 3.66 13.18
C PHE A 94 7.62 3.04 14.58
N GLN A 95 6.58 3.41 15.32
CA GLN A 95 6.31 2.86 16.66
C GLN A 95 6.03 1.35 16.59
N ASP A 96 5.19 0.94 15.64
CA ASP A 96 4.82 -0.45 15.44
C ASP A 96 6.00 -1.28 14.90
N GLY A 97 6.88 -0.71 14.08
CA GLY A 97 8.14 -1.36 13.70
C GLY A 97 8.99 -1.78 14.89
N LEU A 98 9.10 -0.91 15.90
CA LEU A 98 9.85 -1.19 17.14
C LEU A 98 9.18 -2.26 18.01
N GLN A 99 7.86 -2.45 17.90
CA GLN A 99 7.09 -3.41 18.70
C GLN A 99 6.92 -4.76 18.00
N LEU A 100 6.43 -4.75 16.76
CA LEU A 100 6.06 -5.92 15.97
C LEU A 100 7.29 -6.60 15.35
N CYS A 101 8.31 -5.82 15.01
CA CYS A 101 9.61 -6.31 14.54
C CYS A 101 10.72 -6.04 15.56
N ALA A 102 10.41 -6.22 16.85
CA ALA A 102 11.32 -5.94 17.96
C ALA A 102 12.73 -6.49 17.71
N TYR A 103 13.73 -5.63 17.89
CA TYR A 103 15.16 -5.90 17.73
C TYR A 103 15.64 -6.20 16.30
N ASN A 104 14.77 -6.33 15.29
CA ASN A 104 15.22 -6.54 13.91
C ASN A 104 15.77 -5.25 13.28
N LYS A 105 16.91 -5.35 12.61
CA LYS A 105 17.51 -4.25 11.83
C LYS A 105 16.90 -4.07 10.44
N ASP A 106 15.90 -4.84 10.06
CA ASP A 106 15.17 -4.72 8.79
C ASP A 106 13.69 -4.98 9.07
N ALA A 107 12.86 -4.00 8.78
CA ALA A 107 11.42 -4.11 8.94
C ALA A 107 10.70 -3.31 7.85
N THR A 108 9.61 -3.87 7.36
CA THR A 108 8.66 -3.21 6.47
C THR A 108 7.27 -3.29 7.07
N LEU A 109 6.57 -2.16 7.14
CA LEU A 109 5.26 -2.02 7.74
C LEU A 109 4.32 -1.48 6.66
N TYR A 110 3.29 -2.25 6.34
CA TYR A 110 2.26 -1.85 5.39
C TYR A 110 0.96 -1.50 6.11
N TYR A 111 0.38 -0.36 5.75
CA TYR A 111 -0.95 0.11 6.11
C TYR A 111 -1.74 0.48 4.85
N ASP A 112 -3.03 0.79 5.01
CA ASP A 112 -3.86 1.28 3.89
C ASP A 112 -3.42 2.69 3.46
N GLU A 113 -2.96 3.51 4.41
CA GLU A 113 -2.61 4.91 4.22
C GLU A 113 -1.13 5.17 3.94
N CYS A 114 -0.23 4.27 4.38
CA CYS A 114 1.21 4.43 4.20
C CYS A 114 2.00 3.12 4.28
N MET A 115 3.25 3.19 3.89
CA MET A 115 4.26 2.16 4.02
C MET A 115 5.55 2.76 4.58
N LEU A 116 6.17 2.03 5.50
CA LEU A 116 7.50 2.32 6.03
C LEU A 116 8.40 1.11 5.82
N ARG A 117 9.62 1.34 5.36
CA ARG A 117 10.72 0.37 5.47
C ARG A 117 11.95 1.02 6.08
N TYR A 118 12.61 0.32 6.99
CA TYR A 118 13.97 0.64 7.42
C TYR A 118 14.86 -0.59 7.39
N SER A 119 16.15 -0.41 7.13
CA SER A 119 17.15 -1.48 7.14
C SER A 119 18.55 -0.99 7.51
N ASN A 120 19.40 -1.86 8.05
CA ASN A 120 20.86 -1.63 8.10
C ASN A 120 21.57 -1.89 6.76
N GLN A 121 20.90 -2.52 5.80
CA GLN A 121 21.42 -2.72 4.44
C GLN A 121 20.99 -1.55 3.56
N ASN A 122 21.88 -1.08 2.68
CA ASN A 122 21.59 0.06 1.80
C ASN A 122 20.71 -0.35 0.60
N PHE A 123 19.44 -0.61 0.84
CA PHE A 123 18.45 -0.91 -0.21
C PHE A 123 18.08 0.31 -1.06
N LEU A 124 18.50 1.53 -0.67
CA LEU A 124 18.24 2.76 -1.41
C LEU A 124 19.19 2.96 -2.60
N ALA A 125 20.37 2.31 -2.58
CA ALA A 125 21.37 2.48 -3.62
C ALA A 125 20.93 1.90 -4.98
N THR A 126 20.16 0.82 -4.94
CA THR A 126 19.68 0.15 -6.15
C THR A 126 18.36 -0.54 -5.83
N ALA A 127 17.27 -0.11 -6.47
CA ALA A 127 15.98 -0.80 -6.38
C ALA A 127 16.05 -2.14 -7.14
N THR A 128 16.62 -3.17 -6.49
CA THR A 128 16.72 -4.50 -7.09
C THR A 128 15.56 -5.38 -6.68
N ALA A 129 15.13 -6.27 -7.59
CA ALA A 129 14.08 -7.25 -7.30
C ALA A 129 14.39 -8.13 -6.08
N GLY A 130 15.66 -8.37 -5.76
CA GLY A 130 16.10 -9.17 -4.62
C GLY A 130 15.88 -8.52 -3.26
N ASP A 131 15.79 -7.20 -3.20
CA ASP A 131 15.55 -6.48 -1.95
C ASP A 131 14.06 -6.26 -1.66
N GLN A 132 13.13 -6.66 -2.53
CA GLN A 132 11.69 -6.51 -2.30
C GLN A 132 11.22 -7.26 -1.05
N LYS A 133 10.34 -6.62 -0.26
CA LYS A 133 9.65 -7.25 0.88
C LYS A 133 8.18 -7.44 0.54
N TRP A 134 7.81 -8.56 -0.04
CA TRP A 134 6.44 -8.77 -0.50
C TRP A 134 5.49 -9.18 0.62
N ALA A 135 4.32 -8.55 0.66
CA ALA A 135 3.16 -9.01 1.42
C ALA A 135 1.96 -9.17 0.48
N MET A 136 1.15 -10.21 0.70
CA MET A 136 -0.05 -10.47 -0.09
C MET A 136 -1.26 -10.68 0.78
N LEU A 137 -2.38 -10.16 0.31
CA LEU A 137 -3.67 -10.26 0.96
C LEU A 137 -4.72 -10.70 -0.03
N SER A 138 -5.64 -11.54 0.44
CA SER A 138 -6.76 -12.02 -0.37
C SER A 138 -8.08 -11.63 0.27
N ASN A 139 -9.05 -11.31 -0.56
CA ASN A 139 -10.47 -11.32 -0.20
C ASN A 139 -11.05 -12.65 -0.70
N SER A 140 -10.88 -13.68 0.13
CA SER A 140 -10.99 -15.10 -0.25
C SER A 140 -12.40 -15.66 -0.31
N GLN A 141 -13.44 -14.82 -0.40
CA GLN A 141 -14.78 -15.35 -0.64
C GLN A 141 -14.84 -15.97 -2.04
N ASN A 142 -15.34 -17.20 -2.15
CA ASN A 142 -15.40 -17.93 -3.41
C ASN A 142 -16.12 -17.12 -4.49
N PHE A 143 -15.42 -16.82 -5.60
CA PHE A 143 -15.99 -16.13 -6.75
C PHE A 143 -16.37 -17.16 -7.84
N PRO A 144 -17.66 -17.31 -8.19
CA PRO A 144 -18.16 -18.45 -8.98
C PRO A 144 -17.92 -18.35 -10.50
N THR A 145 -17.03 -17.48 -10.97
CA THR A 145 -16.89 -17.21 -12.42
C THR A 145 -15.91 -18.13 -13.14
N SER A 146 -16.10 -18.30 -14.45
CA SER A 146 -15.14 -19.00 -15.31
C SER A 146 -13.75 -18.35 -15.20
N THR A 147 -12.75 -19.18 -14.89
CA THR A 147 -11.38 -18.72 -14.60
C THR A 147 -10.76 -17.97 -15.78
N TYR A 148 -11.08 -18.34 -17.02
CA TYR A 148 -10.53 -17.69 -18.22
C TYR A 148 -11.04 -16.26 -18.41
N SER A 149 -12.36 -16.04 -18.36
CA SER A 149 -12.95 -14.72 -18.55
C SER A 149 -12.51 -13.75 -17.45
N PHE A 150 -12.50 -14.19 -16.18
CA PHE A 150 -12.02 -13.34 -15.09
C PHE A 150 -10.53 -13.00 -15.22
N ARG A 151 -9.69 -13.96 -15.61
CA ARG A 151 -8.25 -13.69 -15.86
C ARG A 151 -8.03 -12.62 -16.93
N LEU A 152 -8.84 -12.61 -18.00
CA LEU A 152 -8.75 -11.58 -19.04
C LEU A 152 -9.16 -10.19 -18.51
N LEU A 153 -10.23 -10.12 -17.71
CA LEU A 153 -10.66 -8.87 -17.08
C LEU A 153 -9.60 -8.34 -16.13
N LEU A 154 -9.08 -9.21 -15.25
CA LEU A 154 -8.04 -8.84 -14.30
C LEU A 154 -6.76 -8.40 -15.02
N PHE A 155 -6.34 -9.10 -16.07
CA PHE A 155 -5.19 -8.68 -16.87
C PHE A 155 -5.40 -7.30 -17.49
N THR A 156 -6.56 -7.08 -18.10
CA THR A 156 -6.91 -5.77 -18.69
C THR A 156 -6.84 -4.68 -17.61
N LEU A 157 -7.47 -4.90 -16.46
CA LEU A 157 -7.51 -3.97 -15.34
C LEU A 157 -6.10 -3.62 -14.86
N LEU A 158 -5.29 -4.62 -14.50
CA LEU A 158 -3.95 -4.41 -13.96
C LEU A 158 -3.02 -3.77 -15.00
N ASN A 159 -3.06 -4.22 -16.24
CA ASN A 159 -2.18 -3.70 -17.28
C ASN A 159 -2.50 -2.25 -17.62
N SER A 160 -3.77 -1.90 -17.84
CA SER A 160 -4.17 -0.52 -18.15
C SER A 160 -3.93 0.43 -16.98
N THR A 161 -4.20 -0.01 -15.74
CA THR A 161 -3.96 0.78 -14.53
C THR A 161 -2.46 1.00 -14.31
N GLY A 162 -1.66 -0.06 -14.39
CA GLY A 162 -0.21 -0.01 -14.20
C GLY A 162 0.50 0.85 -15.24
N GLN A 163 0.12 0.75 -16.53
CA GLN A 163 0.68 1.63 -17.57
C GLN A 163 0.32 3.10 -17.34
N SER A 164 -0.91 3.38 -16.91
CA SER A 164 -1.35 4.75 -16.65
C SER A 164 -0.69 5.32 -15.38
N ALA A 165 -0.54 4.51 -14.33
CA ALA A 165 0.21 4.87 -13.12
C ALA A 165 1.67 5.17 -13.45
N ALA A 166 2.32 4.26 -14.18
CA ALA A 166 3.72 4.44 -14.56
C ALA A 166 3.94 5.69 -15.42
N ASN A 167 3.00 6.08 -16.28
CA ASN A 167 3.14 7.32 -17.07
C ASN A 167 2.70 8.59 -16.33
N SER A 168 2.09 8.46 -15.16
CA SER A 168 1.67 9.61 -14.34
C SER A 168 2.87 10.22 -13.61
N SER A 169 2.88 11.55 -13.46
CA SER A 169 3.89 12.25 -12.65
C SER A 169 3.86 11.86 -11.17
N THR A 170 2.70 11.43 -10.67
CA THR A 170 2.51 10.99 -9.28
C THR A 170 2.76 9.50 -9.09
N ARG A 171 3.05 8.75 -10.16
CA ARG A 171 3.23 7.28 -10.16
C ARG A 171 2.05 6.50 -9.56
N PHE A 172 0.87 7.10 -9.52
CA PHE A 172 -0.36 6.61 -8.88
C PHE A 172 -1.51 6.63 -9.88
N MET A 173 -2.36 5.59 -9.84
CA MET A 173 -3.60 5.54 -10.62
C MET A 173 -4.69 4.76 -9.90
N THR A 174 -5.92 5.28 -9.95
CA THR A 174 -7.14 4.51 -9.67
C THR A 174 -7.91 4.25 -10.96
N SER A 175 -8.52 3.08 -11.07
CA SER A 175 -9.32 2.73 -12.23
C SER A 175 -10.56 1.92 -11.86
N ARG A 176 -11.50 1.91 -12.80
CA ARG A 176 -12.61 0.96 -12.82
C ARG A 176 -12.69 0.28 -14.18
N LEU A 177 -13.06 -0.99 -14.18
CA LEU A 177 -13.38 -1.76 -15.38
C LEU A 177 -14.86 -2.14 -15.33
N ASP A 178 -15.62 -1.62 -16.30
CA ASP A 178 -17.03 -1.90 -16.45
C ASP A 178 -17.26 -2.86 -17.61
N VAL A 179 -17.73 -4.06 -17.31
CA VAL A 179 -18.19 -5.00 -18.34
C VAL A 179 -19.59 -5.50 -17.97
N SER A 180 -20.51 -5.52 -18.92
CA SER A 180 -21.93 -5.84 -18.67
C SER A 180 -22.18 -7.24 -18.12
N SER A 181 -21.20 -8.14 -18.22
CA SER A 181 -21.28 -9.55 -17.81
C SER A 181 -20.61 -9.88 -16.47
N PHE A 182 -19.94 -8.92 -15.81
CA PHE A 182 -19.26 -9.12 -14.52
C PHE A 182 -19.46 -7.94 -13.57
N PRO A 183 -19.33 -8.15 -12.24
CA PRO A 183 -19.21 -7.04 -11.30
C PRO A 183 -18.10 -6.07 -11.74
N THR A 184 -18.35 -4.77 -11.61
CA THR A 184 -17.33 -3.74 -11.83
C THR A 184 -16.12 -4.03 -10.95
N LEU A 185 -14.94 -4.04 -11.57
CA LEU A 185 -13.67 -4.17 -10.86
C LEU A 185 -13.08 -2.78 -10.62
N TYR A 186 -12.55 -2.58 -9.42
CA TYR A 186 -11.85 -1.37 -9.01
C TYR A 186 -10.39 -1.72 -8.77
N CYS A 187 -9.48 -0.85 -9.20
CA CYS A 187 -8.06 -1.05 -9.00
C CYS A 187 -7.36 0.24 -8.59
N LEU A 188 -6.33 0.08 -7.76
CA LEU A 188 -5.35 1.10 -7.43
C LEU A 188 -3.98 0.47 -7.63
N MET A 189 -3.11 1.16 -8.36
CA MET A 189 -1.70 0.79 -8.48
C MET A 189 -0.83 2.01 -8.27
N GLU A 190 0.22 1.84 -7.50
CA GLU A 190 1.20 2.90 -7.22
C GLU A 190 2.62 2.34 -7.15
N CYS A 191 3.57 3.13 -7.63
CA CYS A 191 4.99 2.86 -7.45
C CYS A 191 5.67 4.10 -6.87
N THR A 192 6.86 3.94 -6.30
CA THR A 192 7.55 5.06 -5.66
C THR A 192 8.03 6.08 -6.71
N PRO A 193 7.90 7.39 -6.45
CA PRO A 193 8.26 8.46 -7.39
C PRO A 193 9.72 8.46 -7.89
N ASP A 194 10.65 7.82 -7.16
CA ASP A 194 12.07 7.71 -7.54
C ASP A 194 12.32 6.71 -8.68
N LEU A 195 11.37 5.82 -8.99
CA LEU A 195 11.51 4.89 -10.11
C LEU A 195 11.34 5.59 -11.46
N THR A 196 12.09 5.11 -12.46
CA THR A 196 11.82 5.41 -13.87
C THR A 196 10.48 4.82 -14.30
N THR A 197 9.96 5.27 -15.44
CA THR A 197 8.72 4.71 -15.99
C THR A 197 8.90 3.21 -16.28
N GLU A 198 10.06 2.83 -16.82
CA GLU A 198 10.42 1.47 -17.15
C GLU A 198 10.52 0.58 -15.91
N ASP A 199 11.19 1.06 -14.85
CA ASP A 199 11.32 0.32 -13.59
C ASP A 199 9.98 0.17 -12.88
N CYS A 200 9.13 1.20 -12.94
CA CYS A 200 7.77 1.14 -12.40
C CYS A 200 6.93 0.07 -13.13
N ILE A 201 6.98 0.04 -14.47
CA ILE A 201 6.32 -1.00 -15.28
C ILE A 201 6.86 -2.38 -14.93
N ALA A 202 8.17 -2.55 -14.82
CA ALA A 202 8.80 -3.81 -14.45
C ALA A 202 8.33 -4.28 -13.06
N CYS A 203 8.24 -3.36 -12.10
CA CYS A 203 7.72 -3.66 -10.76
C CYS A 203 6.25 -4.13 -10.82
N PHE A 204 5.40 -3.44 -11.59
CA PHE A 204 4.00 -3.83 -11.77
C PHE A 204 3.81 -5.16 -12.51
N GLN A 205 4.74 -5.54 -13.39
CA GLN A 205 4.74 -6.86 -14.02
C GLN A 205 4.95 -7.96 -12.97
N VAL A 206 5.88 -7.77 -12.02
CA VAL A 206 6.08 -8.71 -10.91
C VAL A 206 4.83 -8.79 -10.04
N VAL A 207 4.24 -7.65 -9.68
CA VAL A 207 2.96 -7.58 -8.94
C VAL A 207 1.86 -8.37 -9.65
N SER A 208 1.74 -8.22 -10.97
CA SER A 208 0.74 -8.93 -11.78
C SER A 208 1.00 -10.44 -11.80
N GLN A 209 2.25 -10.86 -11.99
CA GLN A 209 2.63 -12.28 -11.95
C GLN A 209 2.29 -12.92 -10.61
N LEU A 210 2.69 -12.28 -9.51
CA LEU A 210 2.37 -12.70 -8.14
C LEU A 210 0.84 -12.80 -7.92
N THR A 211 0.09 -11.83 -8.44
CA THR A 211 -1.38 -11.85 -8.36
C THR A 211 -1.97 -13.05 -9.10
N PHE A 212 -1.52 -13.32 -10.32
CA PHE A 212 -2.03 -14.46 -11.09
C PHE A 212 -1.62 -15.81 -10.50
N GLN A 213 -0.44 -15.89 -9.89
CA GLN A 213 0.09 -17.11 -9.31
C GLN A 213 -0.61 -17.48 -8.00
N TYR A 214 -0.86 -16.50 -7.13
CA TYR A 214 -1.32 -16.77 -5.76
C TYR A 214 -2.75 -16.30 -5.45
N LEU A 215 -3.30 -15.36 -6.21
CA LEU A 215 -4.50 -14.60 -5.83
C LEU A 215 -5.60 -14.57 -6.89
N ALA A 216 -5.42 -15.26 -8.03
CA ALA A 216 -6.32 -15.19 -9.18
C ALA A 216 -7.78 -15.68 -8.92
N GLY A 217 -8.00 -16.45 -7.85
CA GLY A 217 -9.33 -16.95 -7.47
C GLY A 217 -10.10 -16.05 -6.49
N SER A 218 -9.53 -14.91 -6.08
CA SER A 218 -10.09 -14.05 -5.03
C SER A 218 -11.05 -13.00 -5.61
N ARG A 219 -12.01 -12.52 -4.81
CA ARG A 219 -12.88 -11.37 -5.18
C ARG A 219 -12.15 -10.03 -5.15
N GLY A 220 -10.99 -10.01 -4.51
CA GLY A 220 -10.12 -8.88 -4.34
C GLY A 220 -8.79 -9.37 -3.82
N ALA A 221 -7.74 -8.61 -4.10
CA ALA A 221 -6.42 -8.94 -3.62
C ALA A 221 -5.58 -7.68 -3.45
N ARG A 222 -4.56 -7.80 -2.61
CA ARG A 222 -3.50 -6.81 -2.51
C ARG A 222 -2.16 -7.51 -2.66
N VAL A 223 -1.26 -6.88 -3.42
CA VAL A 223 0.15 -7.25 -3.48
C VAL A 223 0.93 -6.00 -3.13
N LEU A 224 1.65 -6.07 -2.02
CA LEU A 224 2.35 -4.95 -1.40
C LEU A 224 3.85 -5.20 -1.51
N GLY A 225 4.56 -4.27 -2.12
CA GLY A 225 6.01 -4.27 -2.24
C GLY A 225 6.60 -2.95 -1.78
N THR A 226 7.93 -2.92 -1.62
CA THR A 226 8.65 -1.73 -1.16
C THR A 226 8.56 -0.59 -2.18
N TRP A 227 8.61 -0.91 -3.47
CA TRP A 227 8.62 0.11 -4.52
C TRP A 227 7.34 0.15 -5.35
N CYS A 228 6.47 -0.85 -5.27
CA CYS A 228 5.18 -0.81 -5.93
C CYS A 228 4.17 -1.70 -5.21
N ASN A 229 2.91 -1.31 -5.31
CA ASN A 229 1.81 -2.09 -4.80
C ASN A 229 0.57 -2.01 -5.70
N MET A 230 -0.35 -2.92 -5.45
CA MET A 230 -1.63 -3.00 -6.12
C MET A 230 -2.71 -3.47 -5.15
N ARG A 231 -3.90 -2.90 -5.31
CA ARG A 231 -5.14 -3.42 -4.76
C ARG A 231 -6.19 -3.51 -5.86
N TYR A 232 -6.88 -4.63 -5.94
CA TYR A 232 -8.14 -4.72 -6.68
C TYR A 232 -9.25 -5.28 -5.81
N GLU A 233 -10.46 -4.82 -6.04
CA GLU A 233 -11.67 -5.32 -5.39
C GLU A 233 -12.84 -5.24 -6.39
N ILE A 234 -13.90 -5.99 -6.13
CA ILE A 234 -15.19 -5.91 -6.85
C ILE A 234 -16.15 -4.86 -6.26
N TYR A 235 -15.66 -4.01 -5.35
CA TYR A 235 -16.41 -2.93 -4.71
C TYR A 235 -15.51 -1.69 -4.62
N PRO A 236 -16.08 -0.47 -4.63
CA PRO A 236 -15.29 0.75 -4.49
C PRO A 236 -14.63 0.80 -3.10
N PHE A 237 -13.32 1.08 -3.06
CA PHE A 237 -12.54 1.18 -1.82
C PHE A 237 -11.77 2.51 -1.68
N PHE A 238 -11.93 3.41 -2.64
CA PHE A 238 -11.44 4.79 -2.59
C PHE A 238 -12.64 5.73 -2.76
N ARG A 239 -12.55 6.93 -2.18
CA ARG A 239 -13.70 7.86 -2.09
C ARG A 239 -13.93 8.66 -3.37
N GLU A 240 -12.88 8.90 -4.12
CA GLU A 240 -12.87 9.74 -5.32
C GLU A 240 -13.38 8.96 -6.54
N GLU A 241 -13.77 9.69 -7.58
CA GLU A 241 -14.06 9.07 -8.87
C GLU A 241 -12.78 8.44 -9.45
N PRO A 242 -12.87 7.24 -10.05
CA PRO A 242 -11.70 6.61 -10.67
C PRO A 242 -11.10 7.50 -11.76
N MET A 243 -9.79 7.68 -11.72
CA MET A 243 -9.04 8.49 -12.70
C MET A 243 -9.13 7.88 -14.11
N LEU A 244 -9.20 6.55 -14.20
CA LEU A 244 -9.32 5.81 -15.45
C LEU A 244 -10.61 4.96 -15.48
N ARG A 245 -11.39 5.13 -16.54
CA ARG A 245 -12.53 4.24 -16.85
C ARG A 245 -12.18 3.35 -18.03
N ILE A 246 -12.09 2.05 -17.79
CA ILE A 246 -11.77 1.04 -18.78
C ILE A 246 -13.08 0.42 -19.28
N ILE A 247 -13.31 0.51 -20.58
CA ILE A 247 -14.52 -0.01 -21.25
C ILE A 247 -14.20 -1.08 -22.31
N ASN A 248 -12.94 -1.18 -22.73
CA ASN A 248 -12.48 -2.11 -23.75
C ASN A 248 -11.53 -3.13 -23.13
N LEU A 249 -11.68 -4.39 -23.52
CA LEU A 249 -10.83 -5.48 -23.05
C LEU A 249 -9.53 -5.57 -23.85
N ALA A 250 -8.48 -6.05 -23.19
CA ALA A 250 -7.27 -6.47 -23.88
C ALA A 250 -7.59 -7.59 -24.88
N PRO A 251 -6.89 -7.67 -26.02
CA PRO A 251 -7.16 -8.68 -27.04
C PRO A 251 -6.84 -10.10 -26.56
N GLU A 252 -5.80 -10.27 -25.73
CA GLU A 252 -5.41 -11.56 -25.15
C GLU A 252 -4.63 -11.36 -23.84
N VAL A 253 -4.61 -12.39 -22.99
CA VAL A 253 -3.71 -12.48 -21.83
C VAL A 253 -2.39 -13.11 -22.29
N PRO A 254 -1.23 -12.47 -22.09
CA PRO A 254 0.06 -13.08 -22.37
C PRO A 254 0.21 -14.43 -21.66
N ALA A 255 0.88 -15.39 -22.32
CA ALA A 255 1.27 -16.62 -21.65
C ALA A 255 2.12 -16.27 -20.43
N ILE A 256 1.71 -16.72 -19.25
CA ILE A 256 2.53 -16.61 -18.04
C ILE A 256 3.66 -17.62 -18.20
N ASN A 257 4.81 -17.16 -18.68
CA ASN A 257 6.02 -17.96 -18.59
C ASN A 257 6.35 -18.10 -17.11
N ASN A 258 6.31 -19.33 -16.58
CA ASN A 258 6.78 -19.67 -15.23
C ASN A 258 8.31 -19.56 -15.12
N THR A 259 8.92 -18.55 -15.74
CA THR A 259 10.26 -18.10 -15.37
C THR A 259 10.13 -17.46 -14.01
N THR A 260 10.29 -18.30 -13.00
CA THR A 260 10.48 -17.98 -11.60
C THR A 260 11.40 -16.76 -11.51
N ALA A 261 10.87 -15.62 -11.09
CA ALA A 261 11.71 -14.70 -10.33
C ALA A 261 12.20 -15.51 -9.13
N GLU A 262 13.53 -15.60 -8.96
CA GLU A 262 14.16 -16.24 -7.82
C GLU A 262 13.41 -15.92 -6.54
N SER A 263 13.10 -16.96 -5.77
CA SER A 263 12.18 -16.96 -4.64
C SER A 263 12.43 -15.83 -3.65
N THR A 264 11.79 -14.68 -3.84
CA THR A 264 11.64 -13.67 -2.79
C THR A 264 10.68 -14.24 -1.74
N PRO A 265 11.04 -14.27 -0.46
CA PRO A 265 10.12 -14.69 0.59
C PRO A 265 8.89 -13.76 0.61
N VAL A 266 7.71 -14.34 0.37
CA VAL A 266 6.41 -13.64 0.40
C VAL A 266 5.72 -13.91 1.73
N ALA A 267 5.28 -12.85 2.40
CA ALA A 267 4.38 -12.96 3.56
C ALA A 267 2.91 -13.00 3.08
N MET A 268 2.20 -14.09 3.35
CA MET A 268 0.77 -14.21 3.03
C MET A 268 -0.07 -13.91 4.26
N PHE A 269 -0.95 -12.91 4.19
CA PHE A 269 -1.92 -12.58 5.24
C PHE A 269 -3.33 -13.05 4.84
N GLY A 270 -4.08 -13.56 5.84
CA GLY A 270 -5.43 -14.08 5.67
C GLY A 270 -6.50 -13.03 5.34
N SER A 271 -7.74 -13.47 5.14
CA SER A 271 -8.86 -12.69 4.61
C SER A 271 -9.04 -11.34 5.29
N LEU A 272 -9.05 -10.25 4.50
CA LEU A 272 -9.41 -8.91 4.98
C LEU A 272 -10.82 -8.95 5.60
N LEU A 273 -10.95 -8.52 6.86
CA LEU A 273 -12.25 -8.16 7.41
C LEU A 273 -12.74 -6.94 6.60
N VAL A 274 -13.73 -7.14 5.72
CA VAL A 274 -14.30 -6.07 4.90
C VAL A 274 -14.82 -4.98 5.84
N PRO A 275 -14.23 -3.76 5.86
CA PRO A 275 -14.91 -2.64 6.50
C PRO A 275 -16.21 -2.37 5.71
N PRO A 276 -17.32 -2.05 6.39
CA PRO A 276 -18.58 -1.77 5.71
C PRO A 276 -18.38 -0.68 4.64
N PRO A 277 -19.03 -0.79 3.47
CA PRO A 277 -18.95 0.25 2.46
C PRO A 277 -19.39 1.60 3.06
N PRO A 278 -18.77 2.72 2.68
CA PRO A 278 -19.20 4.02 3.14
C PRO A 278 -20.65 4.25 2.71
N ASP A 279 -21.49 4.72 3.66
CA ASP A 279 -22.90 4.97 3.40
C ASP A 279 -23.06 5.94 2.21
N PRO A 280 -23.98 5.67 1.26
CA PRO A 280 -24.28 6.60 0.19
C PRO A 280 -24.87 7.88 0.81
N MET A 281 -24.20 9.02 0.58
CA MET A 281 -24.71 10.29 1.04
C MET A 281 -26.02 10.62 0.32
N VAL A 282 -27.08 10.76 1.10
CA VAL A 282 -28.35 11.36 0.69
C VAL A 282 -28.04 12.81 0.27
N GLN A 283 -28.17 13.11 -1.02
CA GLN A 283 -28.26 14.50 -1.50
C GLN A 283 -29.51 15.11 -0.88
N THR A 284 -29.34 15.95 0.15
CA THR A 284 -30.38 16.88 0.58
C THR A 284 -30.52 17.95 -0.49
N THR A 285 -31.45 17.74 -1.40
CA THR A 285 -32.02 18.81 -2.22
C THR A 285 -32.65 19.82 -1.28
N VAL A 286 -32.00 20.98 -1.11
CA VAL A 286 -32.64 22.15 -0.54
C VAL A 286 -33.57 22.71 -1.63
N GLU A 287 -34.85 22.37 -1.54
CA GLU A 287 -35.90 23.13 -2.24
C GLU A 287 -35.93 24.55 -1.68
N GLN A 288 -35.44 25.51 -2.46
CA GLN A 288 -35.83 26.91 -2.29
C GLN A 288 -37.29 27.06 -2.72
N HIS A 289 -38.22 27.01 -1.77
CA HIS A 289 -39.54 27.58 -1.96
C HIS A 289 -39.47 29.08 -1.67
N GLY A 290 -39.63 29.87 -2.72
CA GLY A 290 -39.95 31.29 -2.60
C GLY A 290 -41.41 31.50 -2.24
N MET A 291 -41.64 32.40 -1.27
CA MET A 291 -42.65 33.46 -1.26
C MET A 291 -42.40 34.36 -0.05
#